data_AF-A0A5P3MP90-F1
#
_entry.id   AF-A0A5P3MP90-F1
#
_cell.length_a   1.000
_cell.length_b   1.000
_cell.length_c   1.000
_cell.angle_alpha   90.00
_cell.angle_beta   90.00
_cell.angle_gamma   90.00
#
_symmetry.space_group_name_H-M   'P 1'
#
loop_
_entity.id
_entity.type
_entity.pdbx_description
1 polymer ?
#
loop_
_entity_poly.entity_id
_entity_poly.type
_entity_poly.pdbx_seq_one_letter_code
_entity_poly.pdbx_strand_id
1 'polypeptide(L)'
;MNPSHSLLVRWLIVCLIPLATLLFFHLFPPHNDPTQYLINGIIFACEATFLFKFVLFEVIKHHLKQEPELKRKTAWLFAPIVLLIVYLFHYFGAF
;
A
#
# COMPACT_ATOMS: atom_id res chain seq x y z
N MET A 1 16.98 3.47 -19.30
CA MET A 1 16.80 3.15 -17.86
C MET A 1 16.55 1.65 -17.74
N ASN A 2 17.32 0.95 -16.90
CA ASN A 2 17.17 -0.49 -16.71
C ASN A 2 15.78 -0.81 -16.10
N PRO A 3 14.99 -1.73 -16.66
CA PRO A 3 13.63 -2.02 -16.18
C PRO A 3 13.59 -2.51 -14.73
N SER A 4 14.66 -3.15 -14.25
CA SER A 4 14.83 -3.62 -12.87
C SER A 4 14.92 -2.49 -11.84
N HIS A 5 15.60 -1.39 -12.18
CA HIS A 5 15.76 -0.24 -11.29
C HIS A 5 14.43 0.50 -11.07
N SER A 6 13.58 0.53 -12.10
CA SER A 6 12.22 1.10 -12.01
C SER A 6 11.31 0.28 -11.09
N LEU A 7 11.40 -1.05 -11.14
CA LEU A 7 10.62 -1.92 -10.26
C LEU A 7 11.02 -1.81 -8.78
N LEU A 8 12.32 -1.71 -8.48
CA LEU A 8 12.81 -1.55 -7.11
C LEU A 8 12.36 -0.23 -6.49
N VAL A 9 12.45 0.88 -7.21
CA VAL A 9 11.98 2.19 -6.72
C VAL A 9 10.48 2.16 -6.44
N ARG A 10 9.71 1.53 -7.32
CA ARG A 10 8.25 1.37 -7.14
C ARG A 10 7.91 0.47 -5.96
N TRP A 11 8.65 -0.62 -5.78
CA TRP A 11 8.53 -1.48 -4.60
C TRP A 11 8.81 -0.68 -3.32
N LEU A 12 9.87 0.13 -3.32
CA LEU A 12 10.20 1.02 -2.20
C LEU A 12 9.05 1.96 -1.88
N ILE A 13 8.45 2.61 -2.88
CA ILE A 13 7.34 3.54 -2.69
C ILE A 13 6.12 2.83 -2.09
N VAL A 14 5.72 1.67 -2.64
CA VAL A 14 4.55 0.92 -2.16
C VAL A 14 4.72 0.43 -0.72
N CYS A 15 5.96 0.20 -0.27
CA CYS A 15 6.25 -0.20 1.11
C CYS A 15 6.47 0.99 2.05
N LEU A 16 7.15 2.05 1.60
CA LEU A 16 7.54 3.17 2.44
C LEU A 16 6.39 4.13 2.75
N ILE A 17 5.45 4.36 1.82
CA ILE A 17 4.31 5.24 2.10
C ILE A 17 3.48 4.68 3.27
N PRO A 18 3.06 3.39 3.28
CA PRO A 18 2.30 2.85 4.41
C PRO A 18 3.07 2.88 5.72
N LEU A 19 4.37 2.60 5.64
CA LEU A 19 5.24 2.58 6.81
C LEU A 19 5.40 3.98 7.41
N ALA A 20 5.52 5.01 6.56
CA ALA A 20 5.60 6.39 7.00
C ALA A 20 4.29 6.85 7.63
N THR A 21 3.14 6.52 7.04
CA THR A 21 1.82 6.82 7.62
C THR A 21 1.63 6.13 8.96
N LEU A 22 1.98 4.85 9.06
CA LEU A 22 1.96 4.08 10.32
C LEU A 22 2.85 4.71 11.38
N LEU A 23 4.09 5.04 11.04
CA LEU A 23 5.03 5.67 11.97
C LEU A 23 4.51 7.04 12.43
N PHE A 24 3.95 7.83 11.52
CA PHE A 24 3.38 9.12 11.86
C PHE A 24 2.22 8.99 12.87
N PHE A 25 1.26 8.10 12.63
CA PHE A 25 0.16 7.89 13.57
C PHE A 25 0.59 7.22 14.88
N HIS A 26 1.68 6.45 14.87
CA HIS A 26 2.26 5.91 16.10
C HIS A 26 2.92 7.01 16.96
N LEU A 27 3.62 7.96 16.33
CA LEU A 27 4.25 9.10 17.01
C LEU A 27 3.22 10.16 17.45
N PHE A 28 2.12 10.29 16.70
CA PHE A 28 1.03 11.23 16.97
C PHE A 28 -0.30 10.47 17.11
N PRO A 29 -0.48 9.73 18.21
CA PRO A 29 -1.70 8.94 18.41
C PRO A 29 -2.92 9.86 18.57
N PRO A 30 -4.12 9.42 18.15
CA PRO A 30 -5.36 10.12 18.47
C PRO A 30 -5.59 9.99 19.97
N HIS A 31 -5.34 11.06 20.73
CA HIS A 31 -5.42 11.08 22.20
C HIS A 31 -6.89 11.00 22.66
N ASN A 32 -7.51 9.82 22.54
CA ASN A 32 -8.92 9.54 22.83
C ASN A 32 -9.94 10.37 22.02
N ASP A 33 -9.52 10.98 20.91
CA ASP A 33 -10.43 11.67 19.98
C ASP A 33 -10.97 10.66 18.94
N PRO A 34 -12.25 10.26 19.02
CA PRO A 34 -12.85 9.30 18.09
C PRO A 34 -12.89 9.85 16.66
N THR A 35 -12.93 11.17 16.48
CA THR A 35 -12.93 11.80 15.15
C THR A 35 -11.58 11.61 14.49
N GLN A 36 -10.49 11.90 15.20
CA GLN A 36 -9.13 11.70 14.69
C GLN A 36 -8.83 10.23 14.43
N TYR A 37 -9.30 9.35 15.31
CA TYR A 37 -9.19 7.91 15.09
C TYR A 37 -9.86 7.45 13.79
N LEU A 38 -11.07 7.95 13.51
CA LEU A 38 -11.78 7.65 12.26
C LEU A 38 -11.08 8.26 11.04
N ILE A 39 -10.58 9.50 11.14
CA ILE A 39 -9.81 10.17 10.07
C ILE A 39 -8.56 9.35 9.72
N ASN A 40 -7.79 8.90 10.70
CA ASN A 40 -6.61 8.05 10.49
C ASN A 40 -6.96 6.75 9.76
N GLY A 41 -8.08 6.12 10.15
CA GLY A 41 -8.58 4.93 9.45
C GLY A 41 -9.01 5.19 8.00
N ILE A 42 -9.66 6.33 7.73
CA ILE A 42 -10.00 6.77 6.37
C ILE A 42 -8.73 7.01 5.55
N ILE A 43 -7.71 7.64 6.14
CA ILE A 43 -6.42 7.87 5.47
C ILE A 43 -5.81 6.54 5.06
N PHE A 44 -5.75 5.54 5.96
CA PHE A 44 -5.25 4.21 5.62
C PHE A 44 -6.07 3.51 4.53
N ALA A 45 -7.41 3.62 4.56
CA ALA A 45 -8.27 3.02 3.53
C ALA A 45 -8.04 3.66 2.15
N CYS A 46 -7.94 4.99 2.12
CA CYS A 46 -7.60 5.75 0.92
C CYS A 46 -6.23 5.34 0.40
N GLU A 47 -5.23 5.28 1.27
CA GLU A 47 -3.87 4.90 0.92
C GLU A 47 -3.81 3.48 0.32
N ALA A 48 -4.45 2.50 0.97
CA ALA A 48 -4.56 1.14 0.46
C ALA A 48 -5.21 1.11 -0.93
N THR A 49 -6.27 1.88 -1.15
CA THR A 49 -6.97 1.96 -2.44
C THR A 49 -6.09 2.58 -3.53
N PHE A 50 -5.37 3.66 -3.22
CA PHE A 50 -4.45 4.31 -4.16
C PHE A 50 -3.31 3.38 -4.56
N LEU A 51 -2.67 2.72 -3.59
CA LEU A 51 -1.60 1.76 -3.84
C LEU A 51 -2.10 0.54 -4.61
N PHE A 52 -3.29 0.03 -4.29
CA PHE A 52 -3.91 -1.06 -5.03
C PHE A 52 -4.10 -0.71 -6.51
N LYS A 53 -4.70 0.45 -6.79
CA LYS A 53 -4.90 0.94 -8.16
C LYS A 53 -3.58 1.12 -8.90
N PHE A 54 -2.56 1.65 -8.23
CA PHE A 54 -1.22 1.84 -8.80
C PHE A 54 -0.59 0.50 -9.21
N VAL A 55 -0.57 -0.49 -8.32
CA VAL A 55 -0.02 -1.83 -8.60
C VAL A 55 -0.84 -2.52 -9.69
N LEU A 56 -2.17 -2.42 -9.64
CA LEU A 56 -3.07 -3.00 -10.64
C LEU A 56 -2.76 -2.49 -12.05
N PHE A 57 -2.61 -1.18 -12.24
CA PHE A 57 -2.28 -0.63 -13.55
C PHE A 57 -0.93 -1.09 -14.08
N GLU A 58 0.07 -1.25 -13.22
CA GLU A 58 1.37 -1.78 -13.65
C GLU A 58 1.30 -3.28 -14.00
N VAL A 59 0.53 -4.07 -13.25
CA VAL A 59 0.27 -5.47 -13.61
C VAL A 59 -0.44 -5.56 -14.97
N ILE A 60 -1.45 -4.73 -15.22
CA ILE A 60 -2.16 -4.66 -16.50
C ILE A 60 -1.20 -4.25 -17.62
N LYS A 61 -0.37 -3.24 -17.40
CA LYS A 61 0.63 -2.80 -18.38
C LYS A 61 1.61 -3.91 -18.76
N HIS A 62 2.16 -4.64 -17.79
CA HIS A 62 3.04 -5.79 -18.08
C HIS A 62 2.29 -6.93 -18.78
N HIS A 63 1.02 -7.12 -18.45
CA HIS A 63 0.17 -8.10 -19.14
C HIS A 63 -0.05 -7.73 -20.62
N LEU A 64 -0.37 -6.47 -20.92
CA LEU A 64 -0.55 -5.96 -22.28
C LEU A 64 0.76 -6.01 -23.10
N LYS A 65 1.91 -5.82 -22.46
CA LYS A 65 3.23 -5.95 -23.09
C LYS A 65 3.72 -7.40 -23.25
N GLN A 66 2.93 -8.38 -22.81
CA GLN A 66 3.31 -9.79 -22.80
C GLN A 66 4.63 -10.08 -22.07
N GLU A 67 4.83 -9.42 -20.91
CA GLU A 67 6.00 -9.59 -20.04
C GLU A 67 5.64 -10.44 -18.80
N PRO A 68 5.51 -11.78 -18.90
CA PRO A 68 4.95 -12.61 -17.84
C PRO A 68 5.79 -12.63 -16.55
N GLU A 69 7.12 -12.56 -16.67
CA GLU A 69 8.01 -12.50 -15.51
C GLU A 69 7.87 -11.18 -14.73
N LEU A 70 7.80 -10.05 -15.44
CA LEU A 70 7.60 -8.75 -14.80
C LEU A 70 6.19 -8.66 -14.21
N LYS A 71 5.16 -9.15 -14.92
CA LYS A 71 3.80 -9.24 -14.39
C LYS A 71 3.77 -9.96 -13.04
N ARG A 72 4.44 -11.12 -12.93
CA ARG A 72 4.51 -11.91 -11.69
C ARG A 72 5.24 -11.16 -10.58
N LYS A 73 6.38 -10.52 -10.88
CA LYS A 73 7.13 -9.70 -9.91
C LYS A 73 6.31 -8.50 -9.42
N THR A 74 5.61 -7.81 -10.31
CA THR A 74 4.75 -6.68 -9.96
C THR A 74 3.52 -7.15 -9.16
N ALA A 75 2.97 -8.33 -9.42
CA ALA A 75 1.85 -8.87 -8.64
C ALA A 75 2.22 -9.12 -7.17
N TRP A 76 3.49 -9.43 -6.86
CA TRP A 76 3.94 -9.53 -5.47
C TRP A 76 3.84 -8.22 -4.68
N LEU A 77 3.75 -7.07 -5.35
CA LEU A 77 3.51 -5.78 -4.70
C LEU A 77 2.10 -5.68 -4.08
N PHE A 78 1.18 -6.59 -4.39
CA PHE A 78 -0.09 -6.67 -3.67
C PHE A 78 0.08 -7.18 -2.23
N ALA A 79 1.13 -7.95 -1.92
CA ALA A 79 1.35 -8.48 -0.58
C ALA A 79 1.41 -7.40 0.53
N PRO A 80 2.23 -6.34 0.42
CA PRO A 80 2.23 -5.27 1.44
C PRO A 80 0.88 -4.53 1.53
N ILE A 81 0.13 -4.42 0.42
CA ILE A 81 -1.19 -3.78 0.42
C ILE A 81 -2.21 -4.64 1.16
N VAL A 82 -2.20 -5.95 0.93
CA VAL A 82 -3.04 -6.91 1.69
C VAL A 82 -2.71 -6.84 3.17
N LEU A 83 -1.43 -6.74 3.54
CA LEU A 83 -1.01 -6.58 4.93
C LEU A 83 -1.54 -5.28 5.54
N LEU A 84 -1.49 -4.16 4.81
CA LEU A 84 -2.09 -2.89 5.24
C LEU A 84 -3.61 -3.00 5.43
N ILE A 85 -4.31 -3.71 4.54
CA ILE A 85 -5.76 -3.95 4.66
C ILE A 85 -6.07 -4.78 5.91
N VAL A 86 -5.32 -5.86 6.16
CA VAL A 86 -5.46 -6.67 7.39
C VAL A 86 -5.21 -5.81 8.64
N TYR A 87 -4.17 -4.98 8.60
CA TYR A 87 -3.91 -4.01 9.68
C TYR A 87 -5.08 -3.04 9.87
N LEU A 88 -5.71 -2.54 8.80
CA LEU A 88 -6.86 -1.65 8.90
C LEU A 88 -8.05 -2.32 9.60
N PHE A 89 -8.32 -3.60 9.31
CA PHE A 89 -9.33 -4.35 10.05
C PHE A 89 -9.00 -4.47 11.53
N HIS A 90 -7.74 -4.80 11.86
CA HIS A 90 -7.30 -4.85 13.25
C HIS A 90 -7.35 -3.47 13.92
N TYR A 91 -6.98 -2.41 13.20
CA TYR A 91 -7.03 -1.03 13.67
C TYR A 91 -8.43 -0.68 14.17
N PHE A 92 -9.49 -1.04 13.42
CA PHE A 92 -10.90 -0.85 13.78
C PHE A 92 -11.47 -1.89 14.76
N GLY A 93 -10.66 -2.84 15.24
CA GLY A 93 -11.07 -3.85 16.21
C GLY A 93 -11.91 -4.99 15.64
N ALA A 94 -11.83 -5.26 14.32
CA ALA A 94 -12.56 -6.36 13.69
C ALA A 94 -11.94 -7.75 13.98
N PHE A 95 -10.74 -7.81 14.58
CA PHE A 95 -10.03 -9.03 14.98
C PHE A 95 -9.17 -8.81 16.23
#